data_AF-A0A9P5QC54-F1
#
_entry.id   AF-A0A9P5QC54-F1
#
_cell.length_a   1.000
_cell.length_b   1.000
_cell.length_c   1.000
_cell.angle_alpha   90.00
_cell.angle_beta   90.00
_cell.angle_gamma   90.00
#
_symmetry.space_group_name_H-M   'P 1'
#
loop_
_entity.id
_entity.type
_entity.pdbx_description
1 polymer ?
#
loop_
_entity_poly.entity_id
_entity_poly.type
_entity_poly.pdbx_seq_one_letter_code
_entity_poly.pdbx_strand_id
1 'polypeptide(L)'
;MPFICDVSWRLPLLNHIDVPEHVFIPTEDSHAWVIYPEHRWVYNKLAIALAQGLDAAPHGVLPAKASYPVFSKPLMNFKGMGNGSRVIPDETTFVNSLQPGHFWSTLLKGRHVSTDAAFVNGEMVWSRHTTGVEIGD
;
A
#
# COMPACT_ATOMS: atom_id res chain seq x y z
N MET A 1 -8.14 23.01 11.97
CA MET A 1 -8.91 22.12 11.08
C MET A 1 -8.45 20.69 11.38
N PRO A 2 -9.35 19.79 11.78
CA PRO A 2 -9.01 18.44 12.24
C PRO A 2 -8.46 17.53 11.13
N PHE A 3 -8.80 17.82 9.87
CA PHE A 3 -8.17 17.19 8.72
C PHE A 3 -6.81 17.83 8.41
N ILE A 4 -5.79 16.99 8.22
CA ILE A 4 -4.47 17.42 7.76
C ILE A 4 -4.40 17.14 6.25
N CYS A 5 -4.77 18.16 5.46
CA CYS A 5 -4.95 18.08 4.02
C CYS A 5 -4.28 19.27 3.30
N ASP A 6 -3.19 18.99 2.59
CA ASP A 6 -2.46 20.01 1.81
C ASP A 6 -3.04 20.17 0.38
N VAL A 7 -4.02 19.34 0.03
CA VAL A 7 -4.62 19.28 -1.30
C VAL A 7 -5.89 20.13 -1.35
N SER A 8 -5.76 21.34 -1.89
CA SER A 8 -6.82 22.36 -1.87
C SER A 8 -8.17 21.91 -2.47
N TRP A 9 -8.16 21.09 -3.53
CA TRP A 9 -9.40 20.62 -4.16
C TRP A 9 -10.20 19.62 -3.30
N ARG A 10 -9.57 18.98 -2.30
CA ARG A 10 -10.25 18.06 -1.38
C ARG A 10 -10.94 18.78 -0.23
N LEU A 11 -10.52 20.01 0.10
CA LEU A 11 -11.05 20.76 1.24
C LEU A 11 -12.59 20.91 1.19
N PRO A 12 -13.23 21.22 0.05
CA PRO A 12 -14.69 21.29 -0.02
C PRO A 12 -15.41 19.97 0.33
N LEU A 13 -14.75 18.81 0.12
CA LEU A 13 -15.28 17.49 0.48
C LEU A 13 -15.24 17.24 1.99
N LEU A 14 -14.46 18.01 2.75
CA LEU A 14 -14.18 17.77 4.17
C LEU A 14 -14.76 18.86 5.07
N ASN A 15 -14.86 20.09 4.58
CA ASN A 15 -15.23 21.27 5.38
C ASN A 15 -16.63 21.23 6.02
N HIS A 16 -17.51 20.33 5.58
CA HIS A 16 -18.86 20.18 6.10
C HIS A 16 -18.99 19.05 7.13
N ILE A 17 -17.88 18.38 7.49
CA ILE A 17 -17.87 17.27 8.43
C ILE A 17 -17.48 17.80 9.81
N ASP A 18 -18.39 17.67 10.78
CA ASP A 18 -18.11 17.97 12.18
C ASP A 18 -17.15 16.93 12.77
N VAL A 19 -15.97 17.38 13.18
CA VAL A 19 -14.95 16.53 13.79
C VAL A 19 -14.43 17.22 15.06
N PRO A 20 -14.35 16.52 16.20
CA PRO A 20 -13.81 17.09 17.43
C PRO A 20 -12.39 17.63 17.25
N GLU A 21 -12.06 18.76 17.88
CA GLU A 21 -10.76 19.46 17.69
C GLU A 21 -9.54 18.61 18.06
N HIS A 22 -9.71 17.62 18.94
CA HIS A 22 -8.64 16.72 19.39
C HIS A 22 -8.42 15.51 18.47
N VAL A 23 -9.21 15.37 17.41
CA VAL A 23 -9.09 14.27 16.44
C VAL A 23 -8.35 14.79 15.21
N PHE A 24 -7.22 14.15 14.90
CA PHE A 24 -6.42 14.44 13.72
C PHE A 24 -6.66 13.38 12.65
N ILE A 25 -7.09 13.80 11.46
CA ILE A 25 -7.38 12.89 10.35
C ILE A 25 -6.40 13.19 9.21
N PRO A 26 -5.37 12.35 8.98
CA PRO A 26 -4.45 12.54 7.88
C PRO A 26 -5.15 12.16 6.57
N THR A 27 -5.03 13.00 5.53
CA THR A 27 -5.54 12.67 4.19
C THR A 27 -4.46 12.18 3.23
N GLU A 28 -3.23 12.03 3.73
CA GLU A 28 -2.05 11.53 3.01
C GLU A 28 -1.18 10.65 3.90
N ASP A 29 -0.50 9.67 3.28
CA ASP A 29 0.39 8.74 3.97
C ASP A 29 1.56 9.45 4.70
N SER A 30 2.08 10.53 4.13
CA SER A 30 3.14 11.35 4.73
C SER A 30 2.70 11.98 6.05
N HIS A 31 1.46 12.47 6.13
CA HIS A 31 0.91 13.02 7.37
C HIS A 31 0.67 11.92 8.40
N ALA A 32 0.08 10.80 7.99
CA ALA A 32 -0.13 9.64 8.86
C ALA A 32 1.19 9.11 9.44
N TRP A 33 2.26 9.07 8.64
CA TRP A 33 3.60 8.67 9.09
C TRP A 33 4.16 9.53 10.24
N VAL A 34 3.88 10.84 10.20
CA VAL A 34 4.35 11.79 11.22
C VAL A 34 3.55 11.63 12.50
N ILE A 35 2.22 11.54 12.41
CA ILE A 35 1.33 11.58 13.59
C ILE A 35 1.12 10.21 14.26
N TYR A 36 1.38 9.10 13.56
CA TYR A 36 1.20 7.73 14.07
C TYR A 36 2.49 6.90 14.00
N PRO A 37 3.52 7.22 14.81
CA PRO A 37 4.81 6.54 14.73
C PRO A 37 4.74 5.04 15.06
N GLU A 38 3.90 4.63 16.02
CA GLU A 38 3.63 3.22 16.35
C GLU A 38 3.05 2.40 15.18
N HIS A 39 2.42 3.04 14.20
CA HIS A 39 1.78 2.37 13.07
C HIS A 39 2.61 2.36 11.78
N ARG A 40 3.84 2.91 11.80
CA ARG A 40 4.70 3.00 10.60
C ARG A 40 4.97 1.67 9.89
N TRP A 41 4.86 0.56 10.62
CA TRP A 41 5.05 -0.79 10.07
C TRP A 41 4.08 -1.11 8.93
N VAL A 42 2.88 -0.49 8.90
CA VAL A 42 1.87 -0.74 7.85
C VAL A 42 2.37 -0.33 6.46
N TYR A 43 3.34 0.58 6.40
CA TYR A 43 3.93 1.03 5.14
C TYR A 43 5.01 0.11 4.61
N ASN A 44 5.52 -0.83 5.41
CA ASN A 44 6.46 -1.84 4.97
C ASN A 44 5.71 -2.94 4.21
N LYS A 45 5.68 -2.82 2.88
CA LYS A 45 4.93 -3.74 2.00
C LYS A 45 5.44 -5.18 2.05
N LEU A 46 6.72 -5.40 2.38
CA LEU A 46 7.26 -6.74 2.58
C LEU A 46 6.68 -7.39 3.84
N ALA A 47 6.64 -6.65 4.96
CA ALA A 47 6.04 -7.14 6.21
C ALA A 47 4.55 -7.49 6.02
N ILE A 48 3.81 -6.65 5.28
CA ILE A 48 2.41 -6.90 4.96
C ILE A 48 2.23 -8.16 4.10
N ALA A 49 3.04 -8.34 3.06
CA ALA A 49 2.96 -9.53 2.20
C ALA A 49 3.21 -10.82 3.00
N LEU A 50 4.22 -10.81 3.87
CA LEU A 50 4.52 -11.96 4.74
C LEU A 50 3.40 -12.23 5.75
N ALA A 51 2.81 -11.19 6.35
CA ALA A 51 1.68 -11.33 7.26
C ALA A 51 0.42 -11.90 6.59
N GLN A 52 0.28 -11.72 5.27
CA GLN A 52 -0.78 -12.31 4.46
C GLN A 52 -0.47 -13.75 3.99
N GLY A 53 0.69 -14.29 4.36
CA GLY A 53 1.13 -15.64 3.96
C GLY A 53 1.58 -15.72 2.51
N LEU A 54 1.96 -14.60 1.88
CA LEU A 54 2.52 -14.60 0.54
C LEU A 54 4.01 -14.95 0.59
N ASP A 55 4.47 -15.71 -0.41
CA ASP A 55 5.90 -15.84 -0.65
C ASP A 55 6.46 -14.48 -1.06
N ALA A 56 7.40 -13.95 -0.28
CA ALA A 56 8.02 -12.67 -0.54
C ALA A 56 9.40 -12.58 0.11
N ALA A 57 10.31 -11.84 -0.52
CA ALA A 57 11.62 -11.56 0.05
C ALA A 57 12.24 -10.28 -0.56
N PRO A 58 13.17 -9.61 0.14
CA PRO A 58 13.91 -8.50 -0.44
C PRO A 58 14.72 -8.95 -1.67
N HIS A 59 15.00 -8.03 -2.58
CA HIS A 59 15.95 -8.29 -3.67
C HIS A 59 17.30 -8.76 -3.08
N GLY A 60 17.89 -9.78 -3.70
CA GLY A 60 19.09 -10.49 -3.20
C GLY A 60 18.78 -11.85 -2.59
N VAL A 61 17.53 -12.11 -2.20
CA VAL A 61 17.03 -13.46 -1.91
C VAL A 61 16.29 -13.95 -3.15
N LEU A 62 16.76 -15.04 -3.76
CA LEU A 62 16.17 -15.54 -5.00
C LEU A 62 14.81 -16.22 -4.73
N PRO A 63 13.76 -15.93 -5.52
CA PRO A 63 12.56 -16.75 -5.58
C PRO A 63 12.91 -18.19 -6.00
N ALA A 64 12.11 -19.16 -5.53
CA ALA A 64 12.19 -20.50 -6.08
C ALA A 64 11.82 -20.49 -7.57
N LYS A 65 12.42 -21.38 -8.37
CA LYS A 65 12.17 -21.43 -9.82
C LYS A 65 10.69 -21.59 -10.18
N ALA A 66 9.93 -22.32 -9.37
CA ALA A 66 8.50 -22.53 -9.56
C ALA A 66 7.64 -21.30 -9.20
N SER A 67 8.18 -20.30 -8.51
CA SER A 67 7.46 -19.09 -8.09
C SER A 67 7.37 -18.04 -9.18
N TYR A 68 8.16 -18.15 -10.25
CA TYR A 68 8.11 -17.21 -11.36
C TYR A 68 6.84 -17.42 -12.21
N PRO A 69 6.21 -16.34 -12.71
CA PRO A 69 6.62 -14.94 -12.57
C PRO A 69 6.33 -14.37 -11.16
N VAL A 70 7.21 -13.50 -10.67
CA VAL A 70 7.05 -12.78 -9.40
C VAL A 70 6.76 -11.30 -9.63
N PHE A 71 6.19 -10.63 -8.63
CA PHE A 71 5.90 -9.19 -8.67
C PHE A 71 6.90 -8.41 -7.82
N SER A 72 7.72 -7.56 -8.45
CA SER A 72 8.70 -6.70 -7.80
C SER A 72 8.15 -5.29 -7.59
N LYS A 73 8.40 -4.69 -6.43
CA LYS A 73 8.00 -3.31 -6.09
C LYS A 73 8.86 -2.74 -4.96
N PRO A 74 8.91 -1.40 -4.78
CA PRO A 74 9.59 -0.79 -3.63
C PRO A 74 9.02 -1.27 -2.30
N LEU A 75 9.86 -1.44 -1.27
CA LEU A 75 9.42 -1.78 0.10
C LEU A 75 8.46 -0.71 0.67
N MET A 76 8.71 0.57 0.39
CA MET A 76 7.90 1.72 0.79
C MET A 76 7.76 2.69 -0.39
N ASN A 77 6.58 3.30 -0.58
CA ASN A 77 6.35 4.36 -1.59
C ASN A 77 5.08 5.17 -1.21
N PHE A 78 5.26 6.39 -0.71
CA PHE A 78 4.18 7.32 -0.35
C PHE A 78 3.63 8.14 -1.53
N LYS A 79 4.31 8.11 -2.69
CA LYS A 79 3.78 8.74 -3.91
C LYS A 79 2.78 7.84 -4.63
N GLY A 80 2.64 6.58 -4.21
CA GLY A 80 1.60 5.67 -4.69
C GLY A 80 1.75 5.29 -6.16
N MET A 81 0.60 5.11 -6.84
CA MET A 81 0.46 4.87 -8.29
C MET A 81 1.17 3.61 -8.84
N GLY A 82 1.55 2.67 -7.97
CA GLY A 82 2.30 1.49 -8.39
C GLY A 82 3.71 1.81 -8.93
N ASN A 83 4.22 3.03 -8.71
CA ASN A 83 5.50 3.44 -9.28
C ASN A 83 6.65 2.49 -8.87
N GLY A 84 7.48 2.12 -9.86
CA GLY A 84 8.57 1.16 -9.72
C GLY A 84 8.15 -0.31 -9.69
N SER A 85 6.86 -0.63 -9.78
CA SER A 85 6.40 -2.02 -9.75
C SER A 85 6.53 -2.68 -11.13
N ARG A 86 6.88 -3.97 -11.17
CA ARG A 86 7.04 -4.75 -12.41
C ARG A 86 6.84 -6.24 -12.17
N VAL A 87 6.37 -6.95 -13.20
CA VAL A 87 6.39 -8.40 -13.24
C VAL A 87 7.78 -8.86 -13.70
N ILE A 88 8.38 -9.81 -12.99
CA ILE A 88 9.66 -10.42 -13.35
C ILE A 88 9.39 -11.86 -13.79
N PRO A 89 9.67 -12.20 -15.07
CA PRO A 89 9.26 -13.47 -15.65
C PRO A 89 10.12 -14.66 -15.26
N ASP A 90 11.39 -14.44 -14.90
CA ASP A 90 12.37 -15.50 -14.66
C ASP A 90 13.57 -15.02 -13.82
N GLU A 91 14.40 -15.97 -13.42
CA GLU A 91 15.59 -15.76 -12.58
C GLU A 91 16.64 -14.88 -13.26
N THR A 92 16.87 -15.07 -14.56
CA THR A 92 17.83 -14.26 -15.33
C THR A 92 17.44 -12.78 -15.29
N THR A 93 16.16 -12.49 -15.52
CA THR A 93 15.60 -11.14 -15.46
C THR A 93 15.63 -10.60 -14.04
N PHE A 94 15.38 -11.44 -13.03
CA PHE A 94 15.48 -11.04 -11.62
C PHE A 94 16.88 -10.55 -11.27
N VAL A 95 17.91 -11.35 -11.58
CA VAL A 95 19.32 -11.02 -11.29
C VAL A 95 19.74 -9.74 -12.01
N ASN A 96 19.34 -9.58 -13.27
CA ASN A 96 19.64 -8.38 -14.05
C ASN A 96 18.85 -7.14 -13.63
N SER A 97 17.81 -7.29 -12.80
CA SER A 97 16.94 -6.19 -12.34
C SER A 97 16.96 -6.01 -10.83
N LEU A 98 18.01 -6.49 -10.14
CA LEU A 98 18.22 -6.20 -8.73
C LEU A 98 18.23 -4.68 -8.50
N GLN A 99 17.51 -4.25 -7.46
CA GLN A 99 17.29 -2.85 -7.19
C GLN A 99 17.23 -2.67 -5.67
N PRO A 100 18.10 -1.83 -5.08
CA PRO A 100 18.05 -1.54 -3.66
C PRO A 100 16.69 -1.00 -3.24
N GLY A 101 16.21 -1.44 -2.08
CA GLY A 101 14.91 -1.02 -1.56
C GLY A 101 13.70 -1.63 -2.26
N HIS A 102 13.90 -2.61 -3.16
CA HIS A 102 12.81 -3.44 -3.71
C HIS A 102 12.73 -4.82 -3.04
N PHE A 103 11.54 -5.40 -3.12
CA PHE A 103 11.26 -6.78 -2.76
C PHE A 103 10.40 -7.43 -3.84
N TRP A 104 10.40 -8.76 -3.90
CA TRP A 104 9.49 -9.53 -4.73
C TRP A 104 8.43 -10.22 -3.87
N SER A 105 7.29 -10.51 -4.48
CA SER A 105 6.21 -11.29 -3.87
C SER A 105 5.50 -12.15 -4.93
N THR A 106 4.69 -13.11 -4.48
CA THR A 106 3.73 -13.83 -5.34
C THR A 106 2.95 -12.86 -6.23
N LEU A 107 2.91 -13.12 -7.54
CA LEU A 107 2.07 -12.37 -8.47
C LEU A 107 0.60 -12.78 -8.32
N LEU A 108 -0.18 -11.97 -7.61
CA LEU A 108 -1.61 -12.17 -7.46
C LEU A 108 -2.36 -11.81 -8.75
N LYS A 109 -3.40 -12.58 -9.06
CA LYS A 109 -4.30 -12.37 -10.20
C LYS A 109 -5.74 -12.41 -9.71
N GLY A 110 -6.62 -11.67 -10.39
CA GLY A 110 -8.04 -11.63 -10.08
C GLY A 110 -8.55 -10.20 -9.88
N ARG A 111 -9.73 -10.07 -9.27
CA ARG A 111 -10.37 -8.76 -9.07
C ARG A 111 -9.58 -7.91 -8.08
N HIS A 112 -9.34 -6.66 -8.44
CA HIS A 112 -8.79 -5.66 -7.54
C HIS A 112 -9.92 -5.00 -6.74
N VAL A 113 -10.03 -5.28 -5.45
CA VAL A 113 -11.02 -4.69 -4.56
C VAL A 113 -10.29 -4.02 -3.39
N SER A 114 -10.62 -2.76 -3.12
CA SER A 114 -10.20 -2.02 -1.93
C SER A 114 -11.37 -1.91 -0.95
N THR A 115 -11.07 -1.95 0.34
CA THR A 115 -12.05 -1.76 1.41
C THR A 115 -11.58 -0.65 2.34
N ASP A 116 -12.38 0.39 2.46
CA ASP A 116 -12.26 1.37 3.52
C ASP A 116 -13.10 0.88 4.71
N ALA A 117 -12.56 0.93 5.92
CA ALA A 117 -13.25 0.46 7.12
C ALA A 117 -12.97 1.35 8.33
N ALA A 118 -13.97 1.49 9.20
CA ALA A 118 -13.88 2.21 10.46
C ALA A 118 -14.15 1.24 11.62
N PHE A 119 -13.36 1.39 12.69
CA PHE A 119 -13.41 0.52 13.86
C PHE A 119 -13.63 1.34 15.13
N VAL A 120 -14.41 0.81 16.06
CA VAL A 120 -14.60 1.33 17.42
C VAL A 120 -14.33 0.19 18.40
N ASN A 121 -13.35 0.36 19.29
CA ASN A 121 -12.97 -0.66 20.29
C ASN A 121 -12.67 -2.05 19.68
N GLY A 122 -12.10 -2.09 18.47
CA GLY A 122 -11.79 -3.33 17.76
C GLY A 122 -12.95 -3.93 16.96
N GLU A 123 -14.16 -3.36 17.05
CA GLU A 123 -15.31 -3.77 16.26
C GLU A 123 -15.46 -2.89 15.01
N MET A 124 -15.65 -3.51 13.84
CA MET A 124 -15.88 -2.79 12.60
C MET A 124 -17.31 -2.24 12.58
N VAL A 125 -17.46 -0.92 12.54
CA VAL A 125 -18.77 -0.24 12.56
C VAL A 125 -19.22 0.24 11.18
N TRP A 126 -18.29 0.35 10.23
CA TRP A 126 -18.57 0.78 8.87
C TRP A 126 -17.53 0.21 7.92
N SER A 127 -17.96 -0.12 6.70
CA SER A 127 -17.07 -0.46 5.59
C SER A 127 -17.66 -0.04 4.26
N ARG A 128 -16.80 0.27 3.30
CA ARG A 128 -17.17 0.50 1.91
C ARG A 128 -16.16 -0.14 0.98
N HIS A 129 -16.65 -0.73 -0.10
CA HIS A 129 -15.82 -1.41 -1.09
C HIS A 129 -15.76 -0.62 -2.39
N THR A 130 -14.59 -0.59 -3.00
CA THR A 130 -14.37 -0.04 -4.34
C THR A 130 -13.66 -1.10 -5.18
N THR A 131 -14.16 -1.35 -6.39
CA THR A 131 -13.47 -2.24 -7.35
C THR A 131 -12.62 -1.39 -8.28
N GLY A 132 -11.31 -1.67 -8.30
CA GLY A 132 -10.39 -1.05 -9.24
C GLY A 132 -10.62 -1.60 -10.64
N VAL A 133 -10.70 -0.70 -11.63
CA VAL A 133 -10.72 -1.04 -13.04
C VAL A 133 -9.37 -0.64 -13.62
N GLU A 134 -8.79 -1.51 -14.45
CA GLU A 134 -7.60 -1.15 -15.21
C GLU A 134 -7.90 0.08 -16.07
N ILE A 135 -7.03 1.07 -16.02
CA ILE A 135 -7.05 2.16 -17.00
C ILE A 135 -6.51 1.52 -18.27
N GLY A 136 -7.41 1.15 -19.19
CA GLY A 136 -7.04 0.62 -20.50
C GLY A 136 -6.25 1.65 -21.33
N ASP A 137 -5.53 1.14 -22.33
CA ASP A 137 -4.65 1.89 -23.25
C ASP A 137 -5.31 3.13 -23.90
#